data_AF-A0AAX3YKS2-F1
#
_entry.id   AF-A0AAX3YKS2-F1
#
_cell.length_a   1.000
_cell.length_b   1.000
_cell.length_c   1.000
_cell.angle_alpha   90.00
_cell.angle_beta   90.00
_cell.angle_gamma   90.00
#
_symmetry.space_group_name_H-M   'P 1'
#
loop_
_entity.id
_entity.type
_entity.pdbx_description
1 polymer ?
#
loop_
_entity_poly.entity_id
_entity_poly.type
_entity_poly.pdbx_seq_one_letter_code
_entity_poly.pdbx_strand_id
1 'polypeptide(L)'
;MLTGVGAEALITLAGTPPMVGASDTVLIGHRTEGLDAASAAELVRLPSDLRSIDAPAVVRDAVAAGRQAAAWLAGRGTGVWLHLDLDVLDPESLNAVTYPQPGGLDWDQLADVVAPLARSPRLVGVSVADFRPDPDPTGDQATRVLDLLGRTLP
;
A
#
# COMPACT_ATOMS: atom_id res chain seq x y z
N MET A 1 3.47 7.65 -12.03
CA MET A 1 4.59 6.93 -12.68
C MET A 1 4.08 5.69 -13.41
N LEU A 2 3.58 4.66 -12.71
CA LEU A 2 3.06 3.43 -13.34
C LEU A 2 1.78 3.63 -14.17
N THR A 3 0.92 4.54 -13.71
CA THR A 3 -0.34 4.91 -14.35
C THR A 3 -0.19 5.89 -15.52
N GLY A 4 1.03 6.11 -16.02
CA GLY A 4 1.29 6.98 -17.17
C GLY A 4 1.37 8.48 -16.87
N VAL A 5 1.25 8.89 -15.61
CA VAL A 5 1.43 10.29 -15.18
C VAL A 5 2.82 10.50 -14.59
N GLY A 6 3.62 11.42 -15.14
CA GLY A 6 4.96 11.75 -14.65
C GLY A 6 5.93 12.18 -15.76
N ALA A 7 7.22 12.22 -15.44
CA ALA A 7 8.27 12.50 -16.42
C ALA A 7 8.35 11.39 -17.48
N GLU A 8 8.51 11.79 -18.75
CA GLU A 8 8.46 10.89 -19.92
C GLU A 8 9.36 9.66 -19.76
N ALA A 9 10.65 9.88 -19.43
CA ALA A 9 11.62 8.81 -19.26
C ALA A 9 11.23 7.74 -18.22
N LEU A 10 10.44 8.10 -17.19
CA LEU A 10 9.97 7.17 -16.18
C LEU A 10 8.70 6.43 -16.62
N ILE A 11 7.75 7.13 -17.26
CA ILE A 11 6.48 6.52 -17.65
C ILE A 11 6.65 5.56 -18.84
N THR A 12 7.69 5.75 -19.66
CA THR A 12 8.02 4.85 -20.79
C THR A 12 9.05 3.78 -20.43
N LEU A 13 9.46 3.67 -19.15
CA LEU A 13 10.60 2.83 -18.74
C LEU A 13 10.43 1.35 -19.15
N ALA A 14 9.21 0.81 -19.07
CA ALA A 14 8.90 -0.56 -19.48
C ALA A 14 8.13 -0.64 -20.81
N GLY A 15 8.28 0.37 -21.68
CA GLY A 15 7.64 0.42 -22.99
C GLY A 15 6.50 1.42 -23.08
N THR A 16 5.31 0.95 -23.46
CA THR A 16 4.16 1.84 -23.75
C THR A 16 3.44 2.22 -22.45
N PRO A 17 3.32 3.52 -22.11
CA PRO A 17 2.50 3.96 -20.98
C PRO A 17 1.00 3.83 -21.29
N PRO A 18 0.15 3.60 -20.28
CA PRO A 18 0.52 3.30 -18.90
C PRO A 18 1.03 1.86 -18.75
N MET A 19 1.99 1.65 -17.85
CA MET A 19 2.46 0.30 -17.50
C MET A 19 1.39 -0.47 -16.71
N VAL A 20 0.60 0.23 -15.90
CA VAL A 20 -0.55 -0.31 -15.16
C VAL A 20 -1.73 0.66 -15.35
N GLY A 21 -2.88 0.16 -15.77
CA GLY A 21 -4.09 0.97 -15.87
C GLY A 21 -4.49 1.52 -14.50
N ALA A 22 -4.84 2.81 -14.41
CA ALA A 22 -5.25 3.41 -13.14
C ALA A 22 -6.50 2.72 -12.56
N SER A 23 -7.48 2.38 -13.39
CA SER A 23 -8.65 1.59 -12.96
C SER A 23 -8.33 0.17 -12.45
N ASP A 24 -7.15 -0.37 -12.77
CA ASP A 24 -6.65 -1.66 -12.28
C ASP A 24 -5.74 -1.51 -11.05
N THR A 25 -5.69 -0.31 -10.47
CA THR A 25 -4.91 0.02 -9.26
C THR A 25 -5.84 0.35 -8.10
N VAL A 26 -5.49 -0.12 -6.90
CA VAL A 26 -6.15 0.26 -5.64
C VAL A 26 -5.09 0.82 -4.69
N LEU A 27 -5.26 2.06 -4.23
CA LEU A 27 -4.44 2.70 -3.19
C LEU A 27 -5.13 2.55 -1.82
N ILE A 28 -4.47 1.95 -0.84
CA ILE A 28 -5.09 1.61 0.45
C ILE A 28 -4.28 2.23 1.58
N GLY A 29 -4.94 2.82 2.58
CA GLY A 29 -4.28 3.30 3.80
C GLY A 29 -3.54 4.64 3.67
N HIS A 30 -3.67 5.33 2.53
CA HIS A 30 -3.16 6.70 2.39
C HIS A 30 -3.91 7.66 3.34
N ARG A 31 -3.19 8.66 3.85
CA ARG A 31 -3.76 9.65 4.78
C ARG A 31 -4.44 10.74 3.97
N THR A 32 -5.58 11.23 4.45
CA THR A 32 -6.37 12.30 3.82
C THR A 32 -6.47 13.55 4.69
N GLU A 33 -6.00 13.46 5.94
CA GLU A 33 -6.01 14.52 6.94
C GLU A 33 -4.59 14.74 7.48
N GLY A 34 -4.31 15.93 8.01
CA GLY A 34 -3.02 16.25 8.62
C GLY A 34 -1.84 16.29 7.64
N LEU A 35 -2.10 16.38 6.34
CA LEU A 35 -1.06 16.39 5.29
C LEU A 35 -0.35 17.74 5.23
N ASP A 36 0.95 17.70 4.93
CA ASP A 36 1.66 18.87 4.46
C ASP A 36 1.23 19.25 3.03
N ALA A 37 1.68 20.42 2.57
CA ALA A 37 1.31 20.93 1.25
C ALA A 37 1.78 20.04 0.09
N ALA A 38 2.91 19.34 0.24
CA ALA A 38 3.45 18.47 -0.80
C ALA A 38 2.64 17.18 -0.90
N SER A 39 2.35 16.51 0.22
CA SER A 39 1.52 15.31 0.27
C SER A 39 0.08 15.59 -0.18
N ALA A 40 -0.49 16.73 0.22
CA ALA A 40 -1.82 17.14 -0.26
C ALA A 40 -1.84 17.35 -1.79
N ALA A 41 -0.79 17.96 -2.35
CA ALA A 41 -0.66 18.14 -3.79
C ALA A 41 -0.45 16.81 -4.54
N GLU A 42 0.16 15.81 -3.92
CA GLU A 42 0.28 14.44 -4.47
C GLU A 42 -1.09 13.77 -4.61
N LEU A 43 -1.94 13.85 -3.59
CA LEU A 43 -3.28 13.24 -3.66
C LEU A 43 -4.15 13.86 -4.74
N VAL A 44 -4.05 15.18 -4.96
CA VAL A 44 -4.78 15.88 -6.04
C VAL A 44 -4.37 15.36 -7.43
N ARG A 45 -3.17 14.79 -7.57
CA ARG A 45 -2.67 14.24 -8.84
C ARG A 45 -3.05 12.77 -9.08
N LEU A 46 -3.73 12.12 -8.13
CA LEU A 46 -4.19 10.76 -8.32
C LEU A 46 -5.19 10.70 -9.50
N PRO A 47 -5.06 9.73 -10.43
CA PRO A 47 -6.01 9.57 -11.51
C PRO A 47 -7.43 9.35 -10.96
N SER A 48 -8.43 9.99 -11.58
CA SER A 48 -9.83 9.93 -11.10
C SER A 48 -10.45 8.53 -11.18
N ASP A 49 -9.92 7.66 -12.03
CA ASP A 49 -10.36 6.27 -12.21
C ASP A 49 -9.60 5.27 -11.31
N LEU A 50 -8.54 5.71 -10.61
CA LEU A 50 -7.87 4.94 -9.58
C LEU A 50 -8.80 4.75 -8.38
N ARG A 51 -8.86 3.53 -7.84
CA ARG A 51 -9.62 3.27 -6.62
C ARG A 51 -8.77 3.55 -5.41
N SER A 52 -9.37 4.16 -4.40
CA SER A 52 -8.70 4.36 -3.12
C SER A 52 -9.61 4.01 -1.94
N ILE A 53 -8.98 3.55 -0.87
CA ILE A 53 -9.57 3.35 0.45
C ILE A 53 -8.61 4.02 1.43
N ASP A 54 -9.01 5.15 2.02
CA ASP A 54 -8.13 5.94 2.88
C ASP A 54 -7.94 5.29 4.27
N ALA A 55 -6.91 5.75 5.01
CA ALA A 55 -6.63 5.22 6.34
C ALA A 55 -7.85 5.32 7.29
N PRO A 56 -8.62 6.42 7.37
CA PRO A 56 -9.83 6.47 8.19
C PRO A 56 -10.86 5.39 7.84
N ALA A 57 -11.03 5.04 6.55
CA ALA A 57 -11.91 3.95 6.15
C ALA A 57 -11.37 2.58 6.53
N VAL A 58 -10.06 2.35 6.39
CA VAL A 58 -9.42 1.09 6.79
C VAL A 58 -9.47 0.90 8.30
N VAL A 59 -9.14 1.94 9.09
CA VAL A 59 -9.18 1.89 10.56
C VAL A 59 -10.58 1.59 11.08
N ARG A 60 -11.62 2.05 10.38
CA ARG A 60 -13.01 1.77 10.74
C ARG A 60 -13.40 0.30 10.51
N ASP A 61 -12.93 -0.30 9.41
CA ASP A 61 -13.21 -1.70 9.06
C ASP A 61 -12.18 -2.26 8.06
N ALA A 62 -11.08 -2.79 8.60
CA ALA A 62 -9.96 -3.29 7.81
C ALA A 62 -10.34 -4.56 7.03
N VAL A 63 -11.17 -5.42 7.61
CA VAL A 63 -11.69 -6.63 6.97
C VAL A 63 -12.51 -6.27 5.73
N ALA A 64 -13.42 -5.29 5.85
CA ALA A 64 -14.20 -4.81 4.70
C ALA A 64 -13.30 -4.18 3.64
N ALA A 65 -12.31 -3.36 4.03
CA ALA A 65 -11.37 -2.74 3.10
C ALA A 65 -10.59 -3.79 2.29
N GLY A 66 -10.00 -4.80 2.95
CA GLY A 66 -9.27 -5.88 2.31
C GLY A 66 -10.15 -6.69 1.35
N ARG A 67 -11.38 -7.04 1.77
CA ARG A 67 -12.35 -7.75 0.91
C ARG A 67 -12.78 -6.93 -0.29
N GLN A 68 -13.06 -5.64 -0.11
CA GLN A 68 -13.46 -4.73 -1.19
C GLN A 68 -12.34 -4.60 -2.23
N ALA A 69 -11.10 -4.42 -1.79
CA ALA A 69 -9.94 -4.35 -2.67
C ALA A 69 -9.71 -5.66 -3.44
N ALA A 70 -9.78 -6.81 -2.75
CA ALA A 70 -9.65 -8.12 -3.40
C ALA A 70 -10.77 -8.38 -4.42
N ALA A 71 -12.01 -8.04 -4.09
CA ALA A 71 -13.15 -8.17 -4.99
C ALA A 71 -13.01 -7.28 -6.23
N TRP A 72 -12.49 -6.05 -6.07
CA TRP A 72 -12.23 -5.15 -7.19
C TRP A 72 -11.23 -5.74 -8.18
N LEU A 73 -10.15 -6.37 -7.67
CA LEU A 73 -9.07 -6.92 -8.49
C LEU A 73 -9.42 -8.29 -9.12
N ALA A 74 -10.33 -9.06 -8.53
CA ALA A 74 -10.67 -10.42 -9.00
C ALA A 74 -11.12 -10.49 -10.48
N GLY A 75 -11.72 -9.42 -11.00
CA GLY A 75 -12.19 -9.33 -12.39
C GLY A 75 -11.23 -8.65 -13.37
N ARG A 76 -10.05 -8.20 -12.92
CA ARG A 76 -9.19 -7.27 -13.65
C ARG A 76 -7.77 -7.83 -13.86
N GLY A 77 -7.12 -7.34 -14.91
CA GLY A 77 -5.73 -7.66 -15.24
C GLY A 77 -5.44 -9.14 -15.50
N THR A 78 -4.17 -9.44 -15.80
CA THR A 78 -3.63 -10.79 -15.98
C THR A 78 -2.83 -11.29 -14.77
N GLY A 79 -2.48 -10.38 -13.85
CA GLY A 79 -1.74 -10.63 -12.63
C GLY A 79 -1.90 -9.44 -11.66
N VAL A 80 -1.67 -9.69 -10.37
CA VAL A 80 -1.73 -8.70 -9.29
C VAL A 80 -0.38 -8.63 -8.60
N TRP A 81 0.15 -7.42 -8.46
CA TRP A 81 1.31 -7.14 -7.63
C TRP A 81 0.86 -6.43 -6.36
N LEU A 82 1.30 -6.92 -5.20
CA LEU A 82 1.08 -6.22 -3.93
C LEU A 82 2.33 -5.41 -3.57
N HIS A 83 2.21 -4.09 -3.55
CA HIS A 83 3.25 -3.22 -3.02
C HIS A 83 2.85 -2.78 -1.61
N LEU A 84 3.63 -3.19 -0.60
CA LEU A 84 3.45 -2.84 0.79
C LEU A 84 4.51 -1.81 1.19
N ASP A 85 4.12 -0.55 1.30
CA ASP A 85 4.91 0.47 1.97
C ASP A 85 4.62 0.41 3.47
N LEU A 86 5.65 0.25 4.30
CA LEU A 86 5.48 0.03 5.74
C LEU A 86 5.07 1.29 6.50
N ASP A 87 5.25 2.47 5.91
CA ASP A 87 4.76 3.74 6.48
C ASP A 87 3.22 3.87 6.47
N VAL A 88 2.52 2.87 5.90
CA VAL A 88 1.07 2.69 6.06
C VAL A 88 0.66 2.45 7.53
N LEU A 89 1.57 1.91 8.34
CA LEU A 89 1.37 1.69 9.76
C LEU A 89 1.43 3.01 10.54
N ASP A 90 0.72 3.05 11.65
CA ASP A 90 0.84 4.13 12.61
C ASP A 90 2.21 4.08 13.32
N PRO A 91 2.84 5.23 13.64
CA PRO A 91 4.09 5.29 14.39
C PRO A 91 4.03 4.62 15.78
N GLU A 92 2.84 4.47 16.38
CA GLU A 92 2.66 3.66 17.59
C GLU A 92 2.89 2.16 17.35
N SER A 93 2.69 1.70 16.11
CA SER A 93 2.89 0.31 15.68
C SER A 93 4.28 0.07 15.10
N LEU A 94 4.73 0.94 14.19
CA LEU A 94 6.03 0.87 13.53
C LEU A 94 6.59 2.28 13.32
N ASN A 95 7.70 2.60 13.97
CA ASN A 95 8.41 3.87 13.76
C ASN A 95 9.68 3.71 12.89
N ALA A 96 10.07 2.46 12.59
CA ALA A 96 11.25 2.11 11.83
C ALA A 96 11.05 2.31 10.32
N VAL A 97 10.69 3.53 9.93
CA VAL A 97 10.37 3.95 8.56
C VAL A 97 10.93 5.34 8.25
N THR A 98 10.93 5.77 7.00
CA THR A 98 11.46 7.10 6.62
C THR A 98 10.51 8.22 7.01
N TYR A 99 9.21 8.02 6.79
CA TYR A 99 8.18 9.05 6.99
C TYR A 99 7.07 8.57 7.94
N PRO A 100 7.33 8.46 9.25
CA PRO A 100 6.30 8.06 10.21
C PRO A 100 5.17 9.10 10.27
N GLN A 101 3.94 8.69 9.96
CA GLN A 101 2.78 9.57 9.94
C GLN A 101 1.62 9.02 10.81
N PRO A 102 1.17 9.76 11.85
CA PRO A 102 0.02 9.38 12.67
C PRO A 102 -1.28 9.19 11.89
N GLY A 103 -2.21 8.44 12.47
CA GLY A 103 -3.47 8.06 11.84
C GLY A 103 -3.30 6.92 10.84
N GLY A 104 -2.31 6.06 11.06
CA GLY A 104 -2.07 4.86 10.27
C GLY A 104 -2.82 3.63 10.80
N LEU A 105 -2.50 2.48 10.22
CA LEU A 105 -3.05 1.20 10.64
C LEU A 105 -2.25 0.62 11.81
N ASP A 106 -2.89 -0.22 12.61
CA ASP A 106 -2.17 -1.18 13.46
C ASP A 106 -1.80 -2.46 12.69
N TRP A 107 -1.04 -3.34 13.34
CA TRP A 107 -0.56 -4.60 12.76
C TRP A 107 -1.68 -5.57 12.36
N ASP A 108 -2.78 -5.62 13.11
CA ASP A 108 -3.89 -6.54 12.84
C ASP A 108 -4.79 -6.01 11.72
N GLN A 109 -5.05 -4.71 11.71
CA GLN A 109 -5.70 -4.03 10.59
C GLN A 109 -4.93 -4.20 9.29
N LEU A 110 -3.60 -4.05 9.31
CA LEU A 110 -2.78 -4.29 8.13
C LEU A 110 -2.85 -5.76 7.69
N ALA A 111 -2.87 -6.71 8.63
CA ALA A 111 -3.03 -8.12 8.31
C ALA A 111 -4.39 -8.43 7.66
N ASP A 112 -5.47 -7.83 8.17
CA ASP A 112 -6.83 -7.98 7.63
C ASP A 112 -6.96 -7.42 6.20
N VAL A 113 -6.20 -6.38 5.87
CA VAL A 113 -6.11 -5.85 4.49
C VAL A 113 -5.26 -6.75 3.59
N VAL A 114 -4.07 -7.14 4.04
CA VAL A 114 -3.10 -7.87 3.22
C VAL A 114 -3.54 -9.30 2.93
N ALA A 115 -4.06 -10.01 3.92
CA ALA A 115 -4.37 -11.44 3.80
C ALA A 115 -5.35 -11.80 2.65
N PRO A 116 -6.46 -11.09 2.40
CA PRO A 116 -7.32 -11.38 1.23
C PRO A 116 -6.65 -11.03 -0.11
N LEU A 117 -5.77 -10.02 -0.15
CA LEU A 117 -5.02 -9.65 -1.36
C LEU A 117 -3.95 -10.70 -1.68
N ALA A 118 -3.24 -11.17 -0.65
CA ALA A 118 -2.19 -12.18 -0.76
C ALA A 118 -2.73 -13.57 -1.18
N ARG A 119 -4.00 -13.86 -0.87
CA ARG A 119 -4.70 -15.08 -1.30
C ARG A 119 -5.26 -15.01 -2.73
N SER A 120 -5.04 -13.91 -3.44
CA SER A 120 -5.45 -13.81 -4.85
C SER A 120 -4.76 -14.90 -5.67
N PRO A 121 -5.51 -15.71 -6.45
CA PRO A 121 -4.90 -16.69 -7.35
C PRO A 121 -4.10 -16.04 -8.49
N ARG A 122 -4.19 -14.71 -8.62
CA ARG A 122 -3.46 -13.90 -9.60
C ARG A 122 -2.27 -13.16 -9.00
N LEU A 123 -1.96 -13.36 -7.71
CA LEU A 123 -0.79 -12.71 -7.11
C LEU A 123 0.49 -13.22 -7.81
N VAL A 124 1.22 -12.31 -8.44
CA VAL A 124 2.48 -12.63 -9.16
C VAL A 124 3.73 -12.19 -8.40
N GLY A 125 3.56 -11.36 -7.37
CA GLY A 125 4.68 -10.90 -6.55
C GLY A 125 4.26 -9.89 -5.49
N VAL A 126 5.20 -9.66 -4.58
CA VAL A 126 5.08 -8.71 -3.46
C VAL A 126 6.37 -7.90 -3.39
N SER A 127 6.27 -6.59 -3.15
CA SER A 127 7.37 -5.76 -2.67
C SER A 127 7.04 -5.18 -1.30
N VAL A 128 8.02 -5.19 -0.40
CA VAL A 128 7.94 -4.54 0.92
C VAL A 128 8.95 -3.41 0.92
N ALA A 129 8.53 -2.21 1.32
CA ALA A 129 9.34 -1.00 1.23
C ALA A 129 9.38 -0.22 2.56
N ASP A 130 10.27 0.76 2.58
CA ASP A 130 10.47 1.77 3.62
C ASP A 130 10.88 1.30 5.02
N PHE A 131 11.17 0.01 5.25
CA PHE A 131 11.80 -0.39 6.51
C PHE A 131 13.18 0.25 6.67
N ARG A 132 13.42 0.91 7.80
CA ARG A 132 14.71 1.47 8.19
C ARG A 132 15.30 0.70 9.37
N PRO A 133 16.50 0.11 9.24
CA PRO A 133 17.13 -0.61 10.35
C PRO A 133 17.73 0.31 11.42
N ASP A 134 18.14 1.54 11.08
CA ASP A 134 18.78 2.47 12.03
C ASP A 134 17.96 2.72 13.32
N PRO A 135 16.63 2.98 13.25
CA PRO A 135 15.78 3.12 14.43
C PRO A 135 15.39 1.80 15.13
N ASP A 136 15.84 0.64 14.67
CA ASP A 136 15.52 -0.68 15.23
C ASP A 136 16.78 -1.48 15.64
N PRO A 137 17.55 -1.00 16.64
CA PRO A 137 18.83 -1.61 17.00
C PRO A 137 18.72 -3.02 17.60
N THR A 138 17.55 -3.38 18.15
CA THR A 138 17.28 -4.71 18.70
C THR A 138 16.72 -5.68 17.66
N GLY A 139 16.23 -5.17 16.53
CA GLY A 139 15.56 -5.97 15.50
C GLY A 139 14.10 -6.33 15.85
N ASP A 140 13.55 -5.77 16.93
CA ASP A 140 12.20 -6.12 17.39
C ASP A 140 11.14 -5.69 16.37
N GLN A 141 11.30 -4.52 15.73
CA GLN A 141 10.37 -4.07 14.70
C GLN A 141 10.51 -4.89 13.41
N ALA A 142 11.74 -5.28 13.04
CA ALA A 142 11.97 -6.22 11.94
C ALA A 142 11.27 -7.57 12.20
N THR A 143 11.32 -8.09 13.43
CA THR A 143 10.58 -9.31 13.82
C THR A 143 9.08 -9.13 13.62
N ARG A 144 8.49 -7.98 14.01
CA ARG A 144 7.06 -7.72 13.79
C ARG A 144 6.68 -7.67 12.31
N VAL A 145 7.55 -7.12 11.46
CA VAL A 145 7.37 -7.18 10.00
C VAL A 145 7.38 -8.63 9.52
N LEU A 146 8.34 -9.45 9.95
CA LEU A 146 8.42 -10.87 9.59
C LEU A 146 7.19 -11.65 10.07
N ASP A 147 6.69 -11.39 11.28
CA ASP A 147 5.48 -12.00 11.82
C ASP A 147 4.24 -11.65 10.99
N LEU A 148 4.10 -10.37 10.60
CA LEU A 148 3.04 -9.92 9.70
C LEU A 148 3.10 -10.66 8.36
N LEU A 149 4.28 -10.72 7.74
CA LEU A 149 4.46 -11.39 6.44
C LEU A 149 4.18 -12.89 6.55
N GLY A 150 4.71 -13.56 7.58
CA GLY A 150 4.54 -15.00 7.80
C GLY A 150 3.09 -15.42 8.06
N ARG A 151 2.25 -14.53 8.62
CA ARG A 151 0.82 -14.82 8.85
C ARG A 151 -0.11 -14.41 7.69
N THR A 152 0.37 -13.62 6.74
CA THR A 152 -0.48 -13.06 5.66
C THR A 152 -0.11 -13.55 4.26
N LEU A 153 1.17 -13.78 3.98
CA LEU A 153 1.63 -14.29 2.70
C LEU A 153 1.57 -15.83 2.65
N PRO A 154 1.36 -16.42 1.46
CA PRO A 154 1.30 -17.88 1.29
C PRO A 154 2.64 -18.60 1.43
#